data_AF-A0A087UET2-F1
#
_entry.id   AF-A0A087UET2-F1
#
_cell.length_a   1.000
_cell.length_b   1.000
_cell.length_c   1.000
_cell.angle_alpha   90.00
_cell.angle_beta   90.00
_cell.angle_gamma   90.00
#
_symmetry.space_group_name_H-M   'P 1'
#
loop_
_entity.id
_entity.type
_entity.pdbx_description
1 polymer ?
#
loop_
_entity_poly.entity_id
_entity_poly.type
_entity_poly.pdbx_seq_one_letter_code
_entity_poly.pdbx_strand_id
1 'polypeptide(L)'
;MDFPHRRTWADGRRKAALQRRTSNRWWWCVLWSVLCLAWSGAVADGVVVASYSTPNDTIQHMAIDPMSGRIYVGATNWLFQFDAGLRLERTVQTGPVEDNIQCFPGACSEQDLAPSDNVNKLLVVDEGSRRLLVCGSVYQGACRRRELDDITRAEDLVPVPVAANDETSSTIAFVGPARYMGYPSRVLYVATTNSRLGPYRDMVPAICSRSLEDGRRLFAVIEKSFSAISRVDISSQLRDYYLVDYIYGFHSGDYVYFATLQRRSHLRSLEEWGYISRLARVCVSDAGYNSYVETTLQCLGPDGRDYNLLQDAHLVRAEPADLLVGVFAASRDHTARSSGRSAVCVFSLADVEQRFTENIHLCYNGSVPSRDMDYIAGSIQACPEPGVREAILSALISSQGGNIFNFCGESLKLNGSLPITSFPVITYENVTLSSVVATTTSRHTVAFIGTRSGFLKKVLIADEAEEFEEVAVDEGNPILPDMHLDPSENHVYAASPYKISKVRVEQCSRYDACDQCLRARNPYCGWCSLEK
;
A
#
# COMPACT_ATOMS: atom_id res chain seq x y z
N MET A 1 -6.85 -12.87 -73.55
CA MET A 1 -5.61 -12.12 -73.77
C MET A 1 -4.50 -13.14 -73.93
N ASP A 2 -4.05 -13.26 -75.18
CA ASP A 2 -3.00 -14.16 -75.72
C ASP A 2 -1.67 -14.03 -74.95
N PHE A 3 -0.77 -15.02 -74.85
CA PHE A 3 -0.23 -15.93 -75.87
C PHE A 3 0.25 -17.31 -75.29
N PRO A 4 0.42 -18.37 -76.12
CA PRO A 4 0.65 -19.78 -75.76
C PRO A 4 2.13 -20.23 -76.02
N HIS A 5 2.69 -21.43 -75.73
CA HIS A 5 2.28 -22.82 -76.05
C HIS A 5 3.17 -23.90 -75.36
N ARG A 6 2.50 -24.94 -74.81
CA ARG A 6 2.72 -26.43 -74.85
C ARG A 6 4.12 -27.09 -74.74
N ARG A 7 4.34 -27.96 -73.72
CA ARG A 7 4.26 -29.47 -73.66
C ARG A 7 5.46 -30.19 -74.34
N THR A 8 6.09 -31.30 -73.90
CA THR A 8 5.84 -32.37 -72.90
C THR A 8 7.05 -33.34 -72.91
N TRP A 9 7.33 -33.96 -71.75
CA TRP A 9 7.72 -35.38 -71.49
C TRP A 9 9.16 -35.93 -71.66
N ALA A 10 9.53 -36.66 -70.59
CA ALA A 10 10.21 -37.96 -70.51
C ALA A 10 11.75 -38.04 -70.51
N ASP A 11 12.30 -38.47 -69.36
CA ASP A 11 13.43 -39.41 -69.25
C ASP A 11 13.43 -39.95 -67.79
N GLY A 12 13.87 -41.15 -67.42
CA GLY A 12 14.64 -42.14 -68.12
C GLY A 12 14.73 -43.45 -67.32
N ARG A 13 15.16 -44.50 -68.02
CA ARG A 13 15.29 -45.90 -67.56
C ARG A 13 16.68 -46.20 -67.00
N ARG A 14 16.69 -47.08 -65.97
CA ARG A 14 17.60 -48.22 -65.71
C ARG A 14 19.09 -47.97 -65.39
N LYS A 15 19.53 -48.57 -64.27
CA LYS A 15 20.55 -49.65 -64.15
C LYS A 15 20.63 -50.08 -62.66
N ALA A 16 20.15 -51.27 -62.30
CA ALA A 16 20.86 -52.56 -62.22
C ALA A 16 21.66 -52.72 -60.91
N ALA A 17 21.25 -53.73 -60.14
CA ALA A 17 21.72 -54.11 -58.82
C ALA A 17 22.77 -55.22 -58.88
N LEU A 18 23.63 -55.34 -57.84
CA LEU A 18 23.93 -56.64 -57.25
C LEU A 18 24.44 -56.55 -55.79
N GLN A 19 23.60 -57.06 -54.89
CA GLN A 19 23.86 -57.87 -53.69
C GLN A 19 24.91 -57.45 -52.65
N ARG A 20 24.44 -57.29 -51.40
CA ARG A 20 24.77 -58.25 -50.31
C ARG A 20 23.84 -58.11 -49.08
N ARG A 21 23.27 -59.27 -48.73
CA ARG A 21 22.94 -59.81 -47.40
C ARG A 21 21.86 -59.15 -46.51
N THR A 22 20.81 -59.97 -46.34
CA THR A 22 20.14 -60.39 -45.09
C THR A 22 19.03 -59.52 -44.49
N SER A 23 17.80 -59.90 -44.88
CA SER A 23 16.66 -60.28 -44.01
C SER A 23 16.02 -59.24 -43.10
N ASN A 24 14.95 -58.65 -43.64
CA ASN A 24 13.82 -58.04 -42.93
C ASN A 24 13.23 -58.93 -41.83
N ARG A 25 12.98 -58.34 -40.65
CA ARG A 25 11.68 -58.37 -39.96
C ARG A 25 11.72 -57.41 -38.77
N TRP A 26 11.60 -56.12 -39.07
CA TRP A 26 11.06 -55.15 -38.13
C TRP A 26 9.55 -55.36 -38.07
N TRP A 27 9.00 -55.53 -36.88
CA TRP A 27 7.68 -55.09 -36.39
C TRP A 27 7.60 -55.56 -34.92
N TRP A 28 7.32 -54.60 -34.02
CA TRP A 28 7.01 -54.70 -32.57
C TRP A 28 8.18 -54.60 -31.56
N CYS A 29 8.20 -53.46 -30.85
CA CYS A 29 8.61 -53.23 -29.44
C CYS A 29 8.36 -51.73 -29.16
N VAL A 30 7.11 -51.29 -29.07
CA VAL A 30 6.42 -50.98 -27.80
C VAL A 30 7.38 -50.33 -26.79
N LEU A 31 7.25 -48.99 -26.74
CA LEU A 31 7.61 -48.05 -25.69
C LEU A 31 8.40 -48.62 -24.50
N TRP A 32 9.69 -48.32 -24.56
CA TRP A 32 10.63 -48.33 -23.44
C TRP A 32 10.09 -47.56 -22.23
N SER A 33 9.89 -48.30 -21.14
CA SER A 33 10.48 -48.04 -19.82
C SER A 33 10.60 -46.59 -19.35
N VAL A 34 9.63 -46.19 -18.52
CA VAL A 34 9.82 -45.70 -17.15
C VAL A 34 11.23 -45.16 -16.86
N LEU A 35 11.43 -43.89 -17.18
CA LEU A 35 12.43 -43.05 -16.52
C LEU A 35 11.73 -42.35 -15.35
N CYS A 36 11.56 -43.09 -14.25
CA CYS A 36 11.51 -42.48 -12.93
C CYS A 36 12.90 -41.93 -12.61
N LEU A 37 13.25 -40.80 -13.20
CA LEU A 37 14.11 -39.84 -12.52
C LEU A 37 13.16 -38.86 -11.85
N ALA A 38 12.85 -39.16 -10.60
CA ALA A 38 12.50 -38.14 -9.64
C ALA A 38 13.59 -37.07 -9.74
N TRP A 39 13.27 -35.96 -10.40
CA TRP A 39 13.90 -34.70 -10.03
C TRP A 39 13.43 -34.44 -8.61
N SER A 40 14.22 -34.94 -7.65
CA SER A 40 14.44 -34.22 -6.41
C SER A 40 14.62 -32.77 -6.82
N GLY A 41 13.62 -31.93 -6.51
CA GLY A 41 13.78 -30.50 -6.61
C GLY A 41 15.02 -30.17 -5.80
N ALA A 42 16.11 -29.86 -6.49
CA ALA A 42 17.18 -29.10 -5.89
C ALA A 42 16.48 -27.83 -5.42
N VAL A 43 16.35 -27.68 -4.09
CA VAL A 43 15.97 -26.42 -3.49
C VAL A 43 16.97 -25.42 -4.04
N ALA A 44 16.53 -24.57 -4.97
CA ALA A 44 17.39 -23.54 -5.50
C ALA A 44 17.83 -22.70 -4.30
N ASP A 45 19.14 -22.69 -4.03
CA ASP A 45 19.77 -21.90 -2.96
C ASP A 45 19.83 -20.42 -3.40
N GLY A 46 18.68 -19.88 -3.78
CA GLY A 46 18.50 -18.53 -4.31
C GLY A 46 17.87 -17.61 -3.27
N VAL A 47 18.18 -16.32 -3.37
CA VAL A 47 17.61 -15.28 -2.48
C VAL A 47 16.08 -15.25 -2.60
N VAL A 48 15.56 -15.48 -3.81
CA VAL A 48 14.14 -15.72 -4.06
C VAL A 48 13.86 -17.22 -3.91
N VAL A 49 13.16 -17.61 -2.83
CA VAL A 49 12.94 -19.02 -2.47
C VAL A 49 11.66 -19.60 -3.07
N ALA A 50 10.68 -18.75 -3.36
CA ALA A 50 9.45 -19.15 -4.01
C ALA A 50 8.91 -17.97 -4.83
N SER A 51 8.25 -18.26 -5.94
CA SER A 51 7.49 -17.27 -6.67
C SER A 51 6.29 -17.90 -7.36
N TYR A 52 5.25 -17.09 -7.56
CA TYR A 52 4.07 -17.47 -8.30
C TYR A 52 3.76 -16.38 -9.33
N SER A 53 3.67 -16.77 -10.59
CA SER A 53 3.22 -15.88 -11.67
C SER A 53 1.77 -16.16 -11.97
N THR A 54 0.95 -15.12 -11.86
CA THR A 54 -0.46 -15.15 -12.24
C THR A 54 -0.58 -14.95 -13.75
N PRO A 55 -1.51 -15.62 -14.45
CA PRO A 55 -1.81 -15.33 -15.86
C PRO A 55 -2.52 -13.98 -16.04
N ASN A 56 -2.87 -13.32 -14.95
CA ASN A 56 -3.61 -12.07 -14.88
C ASN A 56 -2.66 -10.95 -14.43
N ASP A 57 -2.32 -10.03 -15.34
CA ASP A 57 -1.28 -9.00 -15.19
C ASP A 57 -1.74 -7.77 -14.39
N THR A 58 -2.46 -7.99 -13.29
CA THR A 58 -3.23 -6.93 -12.62
C THR A 58 -3.29 -7.08 -11.10
N ILE A 59 -2.23 -7.59 -10.46
CA ILE A 59 -2.16 -7.59 -8.99
C ILE A 59 -2.25 -6.14 -8.48
N GLN A 60 -3.07 -5.92 -7.46
CA GLN A 60 -3.29 -4.61 -6.86
C GLN A 60 -2.84 -4.56 -5.40
N HIS A 61 -3.26 -5.54 -4.59
CA HIS A 61 -3.00 -5.56 -3.14
C HIS A 61 -2.60 -6.95 -2.66
N MET A 62 -1.83 -6.98 -1.58
CA MET A 62 -1.45 -8.19 -0.86
C MET A 62 -1.70 -8.01 0.64
N ALA A 63 -2.25 -9.03 1.29
CA ALA A 63 -2.46 -9.06 2.72
C ALA A 63 -2.00 -10.38 3.32
N ILE A 64 -1.48 -10.35 4.54
CA ILE A 64 -1.04 -11.53 5.27
C ILE A 64 -1.87 -11.68 6.53
N ASP A 65 -2.31 -12.92 6.81
CA ASP A 65 -2.87 -13.27 8.11
C ASP A 65 -1.72 -13.54 9.09
N PRO A 66 -1.48 -12.65 10.08
CA PRO A 66 -0.33 -12.78 10.98
C PRO A 66 -0.37 -14.05 11.83
N MET A 67 -1.55 -14.65 12.04
CA MET A 67 -1.69 -15.86 12.84
C MET A 67 -1.40 -17.15 12.07
N SER A 68 -1.87 -17.25 10.82
CA SER A 68 -1.67 -18.46 10.01
C SER A 68 -0.50 -18.38 9.03
N GLY A 69 -0.01 -17.17 8.74
CA GLY A 69 0.96 -16.91 7.68
C GLY A 69 0.40 -17.09 6.27
N ARG A 70 -0.91 -17.28 6.11
CA ARG A 70 -1.56 -17.31 4.79
C ARG A 70 -1.51 -15.94 4.14
N ILE A 71 -1.44 -15.95 2.82
CA ILE A 71 -1.28 -14.76 2.00
C ILE A 71 -2.49 -14.67 1.07
N TYR A 72 -3.09 -13.51 1.00
CA TYR A 72 -4.20 -13.20 0.11
C TYR A 72 -3.73 -12.15 -0.89
N VAL A 73 -4.05 -12.35 -2.16
CA VAL A 73 -3.68 -11.43 -3.24
C VAL A 73 -4.90 -11.06 -4.04
N GLY A 74 -5.17 -9.77 -4.11
CA GLY A 74 -6.25 -9.18 -4.87
C GLY A 74 -5.74 -8.69 -6.22
N ALA A 75 -6.41 -9.09 -7.29
CA ALA A 75 -6.13 -8.65 -8.65
C ALA A 75 -7.43 -8.20 -9.33
N THR A 76 -7.33 -7.59 -10.51
CA THR A 76 -8.52 -7.32 -11.34
C THR A 76 -9.21 -8.65 -11.67
N ASN A 77 -10.50 -8.77 -11.36
CA ASN A 77 -11.34 -9.95 -11.60
C ASN A 77 -10.97 -11.22 -10.83
N TRP A 78 -9.94 -11.20 -9.98
CA TRP A 78 -9.45 -12.40 -9.31
C TRP A 78 -9.00 -12.15 -7.87
N LEU A 79 -9.19 -13.15 -7.02
CA LEU A 79 -8.67 -13.21 -5.66
C LEU A 79 -7.98 -14.57 -5.45
N PHE A 80 -6.78 -14.54 -4.89
CA PHE A 80 -5.95 -15.72 -4.67
C PHE A 80 -5.65 -15.89 -3.18
N GLN A 81 -5.59 -17.14 -2.73
CA GLN A 81 -5.15 -17.52 -1.38
C GLN A 81 -3.98 -18.49 -1.51
N PHE A 82 -2.91 -18.21 -0.76
CA PHE A 82 -1.70 -19.02 -0.69
C PHE A 82 -1.40 -19.40 0.75
N ASP A 83 -0.68 -20.51 0.92
CA ASP A 83 0.01 -20.77 2.17
C ASP A 83 1.29 -19.91 2.30
N ALA A 84 1.95 -20.01 3.46
CA ALA A 84 3.19 -19.28 3.73
C ALA A 84 4.36 -19.67 2.78
N GLY A 85 4.23 -20.75 2.01
CA GLY A 85 5.23 -21.17 1.02
C GLY A 85 4.97 -20.60 -0.38
N LEU A 86 3.97 -19.72 -0.55
CA LEU A 86 3.44 -19.29 -1.86
C LEU A 86 2.87 -20.43 -2.70
N ARG A 87 2.41 -21.53 -2.08
CA ARG A 87 1.63 -22.54 -2.80
C ARG A 87 0.16 -22.11 -2.83
N LEU A 88 -0.39 -22.05 -4.03
CA LEU A 88 -1.78 -21.66 -4.27
C LEU A 88 -2.74 -22.67 -3.64
N GLU A 89 -3.60 -22.21 -2.72
CA GLU A 89 -4.62 -23.03 -2.04
C GLU A 89 -6.00 -22.85 -2.68
N ARG A 90 -6.37 -21.60 -3.01
CA ARG A 90 -7.68 -21.25 -3.59
C ARG A 90 -7.56 -20.09 -4.58
N THR A 91 -8.52 -20.07 -5.50
CA THR A 91 -8.70 -18.99 -6.46
C THR A 91 -10.18 -18.70 -6.61
N VAL A 92 -10.55 -17.42 -6.62
CA VAL A 92 -11.93 -16.96 -6.79
C VAL A 92 -11.96 -15.93 -7.89
N GLN A 93 -12.82 -16.15 -8.87
CA GLN A 93 -13.14 -15.14 -9.87
C GLN A 93 -14.10 -14.11 -9.26
N THR A 94 -13.69 -12.85 -9.24
CA THR A 94 -14.47 -11.72 -8.69
C THR A 94 -15.12 -10.87 -9.79
N GLY A 95 -14.74 -11.08 -11.05
CA GLY A 95 -15.33 -10.43 -12.22
C GLY A 95 -14.85 -11.02 -13.55
N PRO A 96 -15.14 -10.36 -14.69
CA PRO A 96 -15.98 -9.18 -14.80
C PRO A 96 -17.42 -9.47 -14.33
N VAL A 97 -18.13 -8.44 -13.92
CA VAL A 97 -19.55 -8.53 -13.53
C VAL A 97 -20.38 -7.53 -14.31
N GLU A 98 -21.66 -7.84 -14.51
CA GLU A 98 -22.62 -6.88 -15.05
C GLU A 98 -22.84 -5.76 -14.03
N ASP A 99 -22.39 -4.55 -14.37
CA ASP A 99 -22.48 -3.37 -13.52
C ASP A 99 -22.70 -2.10 -14.35
N ASN A 100 -23.16 -1.04 -13.69
CA ASN A 100 -23.21 0.30 -14.27
C ASN A 100 -22.89 1.33 -13.18
N ILE A 101 -21.97 2.24 -13.50
CA ILE A 101 -21.53 3.31 -12.60
C ILE A 101 -22.64 4.32 -12.24
N GLN A 102 -23.78 4.29 -12.91
CA GLN A 102 -24.98 5.07 -12.58
C GLN A 102 -25.91 4.36 -11.58
N CYS A 103 -25.66 3.10 -11.27
CA CYS A 103 -26.52 2.29 -10.40
C CYS A 103 -26.05 2.27 -8.94
N PHE A 104 -27.02 2.13 -8.03
CA PHE A 104 -26.76 1.98 -6.61
C PHE A 104 -26.16 0.58 -6.33
N PRO A 105 -25.29 0.40 -5.31
CA PRO A 105 -24.73 -0.91 -4.99
C PRO A 105 -25.81 -1.98 -4.80
N GLY A 106 -25.77 -3.03 -5.61
CA GLY A 106 -26.70 -4.16 -5.51
C GLY A 106 -28.11 -3.91 -6.07
N ALA A 107 -28.40 -2.74 -6.66
CA ALA A 107 -29.69 -2.45 -7.28
C ALA A 107 -29.52 -1.71 -8.61
N CYS A 108 -29.82 -2.38 -9.73
CA CYS A 108 -29.72 -1.82 -11.07
C CYS A 108 -30.77 -2.44 -12.00
N SER A 109 -31.22 -1.68 -13.01
CA SER A 109 -32.08 -2.20 -14.08
C SER A 109 -31.24 -3.02 -15.06
N GLU A 110 -31.70 -4.21 -15.46
CA GLU A 110 -30.95 -5.12 -16.35
C GLU A 110 -30.59 -4.48 -17.71
N GLN A 111 -31.38 -3.51 -18.18
CA GLN A 111 -31.20 -2.87 -19.49
C GLN A 111 -29.99 -1.94 -19.55
N ASP A 112 -29.46 -1.53 -18.40
CA ASP A 112 -28.38 -0.55 -18.32
C ASP A 112 -27.04 -1.19 -17.95
N LEU A 113 -26.98 -2.51 -17.78
CA LEU A 113 -25.78 -3.20 -17.32
C LEU A 113 -24.80 -3.48 -18.47
N ALA A 114 -23.51 -3.43 -18.16
CA ALA A 114 -22.44 -3.87 -19.04
C ALA A 114 -21.37 -4.66 -18.28
N PRO A 115 -20.65 -5.59 -18.93
CA PRO A 115 -19.51 -6.25 -18.34
C PRO A 115 -18.46 -5.24 -17.90
N SER A 116 -18.19 -5.21 -16.60
CA SER A 116 -17.25 -4.29 -15.96
C SER A 116 -16.20 -5.07 -15.17
N ASP A 117 -14.95 -4.70 -15.35
CA ASP A 117 -13.84 -5.30 -14.62
C ASP A 117 -13.85 -4.90 -13.15
N ASN A 118 -13.61 -5.88 -12.29
CA ASN A 118 -13.58 -5.73 -10.85
C ASN A 118 -12.16 -5.57 -10.35
N VAL A 119 -11.65 -4.34 -10.33
CA VAL A 119 -10.32 -4.00 -9.80
C VAL A 119 -10.37 -4.10 -8.28
N ASN A 120 -9.48 -4.87 -7.66
CA ASN A 120 -9.39 -4.93 -6.20
C ASN A 120 -8.87 -3.60 -5.64
N LYS A 121 -9.64 -2.96 -4.75
CA LYS A 121 -9.33 -1.63 -4.17
C LYS A 121 -9.02 -1.66 -2.67
N LEU A 122 -9.35 -2.76 -2.02
CA LEU A 122 -9.12 -2.96 -0.58
C LEU A 122 -9.01 -4.45 -0.32
N LEU A 123 -7.96 -4.82 0.41
CA LEU A 123 -7.73 -6.19 0.89
C LEU A 123 -7.14 -6.13 2.29
N VAL A 124 -7.97 -6.36 3.31
CA VAL A 124 -7.58 -6.18 4.72
C VAL A 124 -8.00 -7.38 5.55
N VAL A 125 -7.10 -7.88 6.39
CA VAL A 125 -7.41 -8.93 7.37
C VAL A 125 -7.95 -8.28 8.64
N ASP A 126 -9.18 -8.60 9.01
CA ASP A 126 -9.72 -8.29 10.35
C ASP A 126 -9.42 -9.46 11.28
N GLU A 127 -8.36 -9.31 12.08
CA GLU A 127 -7.90 -10.34 13.02
C GLU A 127 -8.97 -10.73 14.04
N GLY A 128 -9.73 -9.76 14.55
CA GLY A 128 -10.65 -10.01 15.67
C GLY A 128 -11.95 -10.70 15.23
N SER A 129 -12.43 -10.49 14.01
CA SER A 129 -13.56 -11.27 13.47
C SER A 129 -13.12 -12.49 12.64
N ARG A 130 -11.80 -12.67 12.43
CA ARG A 130 -11.24 -13.69 11.53
C ARG A 130 -11.88 -13.63 10.14
N ARG A 131 -11.90 -12.45 9.54
CA ARG A 131 -12.47 -12.21 8.20
C ARG A 131 -11.49 -11.47 7.31
N LEU A 132 -11.52 -11.82 6.03
CA LEU A 132 -10.88 -11.04 4.98
C LEU A 132 -11.90 -10.04 4.42
N LEU A 133 -11.59 -8.76 4.51
CA LEU A 133 -12.38 -7.67 3.94
C LEU A 133 -11.91 -7.42 2.51
N VAL A 134 -12.82 -7.51 1.55
CA VAL A 134 -12.51 -7.36 0.12
C VAL A 134 -13.46 -6.35 -0.50
N CYS A 135 -12.91 -5.29 -1.09
CA CYS A 135 -13.69 -4.32 -1.87
C CYS A 135 -13.12 -4.21 -3.29
N GLY A 136 -14.03 -4.06 -4.24
CA GLY A 136 -13.73 -3.96 -5.66
C GLY A 136 -14.19 -2.63 -6.24
N SER A 137 -13.80 -2.31 -7.47
CA SER A 137 -14.25 -1.09 -8.17
C SER A 137 -15.74 -1.12 -8.54
N VAL A 138 -16.28 -2.32 -8.78
CA VAL A 138 -17.69 -2.49 -9.15
C VAL A 138 -18.64 -2.23 -7.98
N TYR A 139 -19.92 -2.06 -8.28
CA TYR A 139 -20.98 -1.77 -7.32
C TYR A 139 -20.63 -0.55 -6.46
N GLN A 140 -20.11 0.51 -7.10
CA GLN A 140 -19.67 1.77 -6.47
C GLN A 140 -18.58 1.63 -5.40
N GLY A 141 -17.75 0.60 -5.43
CA GLY A 141 -16.74 0.41 -4.39
C GLY A 141 -17.24 -0.37 -3.18
N ALA A 142 -18.28 -1.20 -3.33
CA ALA A 142 -18.85 -1.96 -2.23
C ALA A 142 -17.96 -3.13 -1.78
N CYS A 143 -18.13 -3.54 -0.52
CA CYS A 143 -17.29 -4.54 0.14
C CYS A 143 -18.06 -5.81 0.52
N ARG A 144 -17.32 -6.90 0.67
CA ARG A 144 -17.78 -8.15 1.26
C ARG A 144 -16.74 -8.74 2.20
N ARG A 145 -17.18 -9.61 3.11
CA ARG A 145 -16.30 -10.38 3.98
C ARG A 145 -16.15 -11.81 3.46
N ARG A 146 -14.99 -12.41 3.67
CA ARG A 146 -14.70 -13.82 3.35
C ARG A 146 -14.05 -14.52 4.54
N GLU A 147 -14.21 -15.83 4.63
CA GLU A 147 -13.47 -16.64 5.61
C GLU A 147 -11.97 -16.64 5.28
N LEU A 148 -11.13 -16.58 6.32
CA LEU A 148 -9.66 -16.65 6.17
C LEU A 148 -9.18 -18.08 5.83
N ASP A 149 -9.91 -19.11 6.24
CA ASP A 149 -9.53 -20.49 5.96
C ASP A 149 -9.84 -20.92 4.52
N ASP A 150 -10.93 -20.40 3.96
CA ASP A 150 -11.33 -20.67 2.59
C ASP A 150 -12.01 -19.45 1.97
N ILE A 151 -11.26 -18.68 1.17
CA ILE A 151 -11.77 -17.45 0.54
C ILE A 151 -12.95 -17.69 -0.41
N THR A 152 -13.26 -18.93 -0.79
CA THR A 152 -14.45 -19.22 -1.62
C THR A 152 -15.75 -18.95 -0.85
N ARG A 153 -15.72 -19.01 0.49
CA ARG A 153 -16.85 -18.71 1.36
C ARG A 153 -16.93 -17.21 1.62
N ALA A 154 -17.87 -16.57 0.94
CA ALA A 154 -18.17 -15.14 1.09
C ALA A 154 -19.50 -14.92 1.80
N GLU A 155 -19.54 -13.86 2.59
CA GLU A 155 -20.78 -13.24 3.02
C GLU A 155 -21.37 -12.37 1.90
N ASP A 156 -22.64 -12.00 2.05
CA ASP A 156 -23.33 -11.15 1.08
C ASP A 156 -22.61 -9.79 0.91
N LEU A 157 -22.72 -9.24 -0.31
CA LEU A 157 -22.22 -7.90 -0.58
C LEU A 157 -22.99 -6.89 0.27
N VAL A 158 -22.26 -6.04 0.99
CA VAL A 158 -22.86 -4.95 1.74
C VAL A 158 -23.09 -3.78 0.77
N PRO A 159 -24.35 -3.34 0.54
CA PRO A 159 -24.68 -2.34 -0.47
C PRO A 159 -24.37 -0.91 0.02
N VAL A 160 -23.13 -0.68 0.43
CA VAL A 160 -22.61 0.61 0.90
C VAL A 160 -21.34 0.92 0.10
N PRO A 161 -21.25 2.08 -0.56
CA PRO A 161 -20.01 2.53 -1.20
C PRO A 161 -18.91 2.74 -0.15
N VAL A 162 -17.77 2.06 -0.32
CA VAL A 162 -16.61 2.16 0.60
C VAL A 162 -15.36 2.64 -0.13
N ALA A 163 -14.99 1.98 -1.22
CA ALA A 163 -13.77 2.23 -1.97
C ALA A 163 -13.99 3.14 -3.20
N ALA A 164 -12.90 3.49 -3.89
CA ALA A 164 -12.98 4.08 -5.22
C ALA A 164 -13.60 3.09 -6.22
N ASN A 165 -14.34 3.59 -7.20
CA ASN A 165 -15.06 2.77 -8.19
C ASN A 165 -14.39 2.76 -9.57
N ASP A 166 -13.10 3.12 -9.63
CA ASP A 166 -12.27 3.13 -10.83
C ASP A 166 -10.90 2.47 -10.56
N GLU A 167 -10.14 2.27 -11.62
CA GLU A 167 -8.81 1.66 -11.55
C GLU A 167 -7.79 2.56 -10.86
N THR A 168 -7.78 3.86 -11.18
CA THR A 168 -6.67 4.76 -10.86
C THR A 168 -6.76 5.45 -9.50
N SER A 169 -7.97 5.74 -9.01
CA SER A 169 -8.12 6.50 -7.78
C SER A 169 -7.77 5.65 -6.56
N SER A 170 -6.97 6.20 -5.65
CA SER A 170 -6.43 5.42 -4.52
C SER A 170 -7.51 5.09 -3.48
N THR A 171 -7.29 3.99 -2.76
CA THR A 171 -8.06 3.62 -1.57
C THR A 171 -7.09 2.92 -0.62
N ILE A 172 -6.99 3.41 0.61
CA ILE A 172 -6.26 2.72 1.68
C ILE A 172 -7.22 2.39 2.81
N ALA A 173 -6.97 1.28 3.48
CA ALA A 173 -7.69 0.95 4.69
C ALA A 173 -6.86 0.08 5.63
N PHE A 174 -7.10 0.25 6.92
CA PHE A 174 -6.51 -0.58 7.96
C PHE A 174 -7.48 -0.70 9.14
N VAL A 175 -7.42 -1.83 9.83
CA VAL A 175 -8.17 -2.01 11.08
C VAL A 175 -7.34 -1.42 12.22
N GLY A 176 -7.93 -0.52 12.99
CA GLY A 176 -7.26 0.13 14.11
C GLY A 176 -8.14 0.25 15.35
N PRO A 177 -7.55 0.60 16.50
CA PRO A 177 -8.30 0.82 17.73
C PRO A 177 -9.08 2.14 17.65
N ALA A 178 -10.26 2.15 18.25
CA ALA A 178 -11.02 3.37 18.52
C ALA A 178 -11.48 3.36 19.99
N ARG A 179 -11.63 4.54 20.58
CA ARG A 179 -12.10 4.71 21.98
C ARG A 179 -13.32 5.62 22.02
N TYR A 180 -14.25 5.42 21.11
CA TYR A 180 -15.45 6.24 21.00
C TYR A 180 -16.33 6.07 22.23
N MET A 181 -16.79 7.20 22.76
CA MET A 181 -17.62 7.24 23.99
C MET A 181 -16.94 6.63 25.23
N GLY A 182 -15.62 6.49 25.24
CA GLY A 182 -14.86 5.93 26.37
C GLY A 182 -14.77 4.40 26.40
N TYR A 183 -15.28 3.70 25.38
CA TYR A 183 -15.18 2.25 25.28
C TYR A 183 -14.17 1.84 24.20
N PRO A 184 -13.27 0.88 24.48
CA PRO A 184 -12.37 0.35 23.46
C PRO A 184 -13.17 -0.45 22.42
N SER A 185 -12.97 -0.12 21.16
CA SER A 185 -13.55 -0.78 20.00
C SER A 185 -12.51 -0.89 18.88
N ARG A 186 -12.84 -1.58 17.80
CA ARG A 186 -12.03 -1.62 16.58
C ARG A 186 -12.88 -1.18 15.40
N VAL A 187 -12.27 -0.42 14.52
CA VAL A 187 -12.94 0.17 13.37
C VAL A 187 -12.09 0.01 12.14
N LEU A 188 -12.72 0.08 10.97
CA LEU A 188 -12.02 0.15 9.70
C LEU A 188 -11.80 1.62 9.36
N TYR A 189 -10.56 2.07 9.44
CA TYR A 189 -10.16 3.37 8.92
C TYR A 189 -10.05 3.26 7.40
N VAL A 190 -10.74 4.14 6.67
CA VAL A 190 -10.73 4.14 5.20
C VAL A 190 -10.47 5.55 4.71
N ALA A 191 -9.57 5.67 3.74
CA ALA A 191 -9.38 6.89 2.98
C ALA A 191 -9.46 6.60 1.49
N THR A 192 -10.13 7.47 0.73
CA THR A 192 -10.50 7.17 -0.66
C THR A 192 -10.51 8.42 -1.52
N THR A 193 -9.79 8.36 -2.64
CA THR A 193 -9.79 9.41 -3.64
C THR A 193 -11.16 9.48 -4.34
N ASN A 194 -11.66 10.68 -4.59
CA ASN A 194 -12.88 10.86 -5.37
C ASN A 194 -12.62 10.55 -6.85
N SER A 195 -13.18 9.45 -7.35
CA SER A 195 -13.09 9.06 -8.76
C SER A 195 -13.77 10.04 -9.72
N ARG A 196 -14.77 10.79 -9.23
CA ARG A 196 -15.67 11.67 -10.02
C ARG A 196 -16.61 10.91 -10.95
N LEU A 197 -16.71 9.59 -10.79
CA LEU A 197 -17.49 8.74 -11.66
C LEU A 197 -18.77 8.28 -10.97
N GLY A 198 -19.91 8.66 -11.54
CA GLY A 198 -21.23 8.27 -11.05
C GLY A 198 -21.78 9.17 -9.93
N PRO A 199 -23.07 9.05 -9.61
CA PRO A 199 -23.76 9.96 -8.71
C PRO A 199 -23.57 9.64 -7.21
N TYR A 200 -23.00 8.47 -6.88
CA TYR A 200 -22.90 8.00 -5.50
C TYR A 200 -21.57 8.32 -4.82
N ARG A 201 -20.67 9.05 -5.48
CA ARG A 201 -19.36 9.41 -4.89
C ARG A 201 -19.47 10.35 -3.70
N ASP A 202 -20.59 11.06 -3.56
CA ASP A 202 -20.88 11.86 -2.37
C ASP A 202 -21.06 11.03 -1.09
N MET A 203 -21.37 9.73 -1.22
CA MET A 203 -21.52 8.81 -0.09
C MET A 203 -20.19 8.23 0.40
N VAL A 204 -19.09 8.45 -0.31
CA VAL A 204 -17.75 7.97 0.06
C VAL A 204 -16.93 9.15 0.58
N PRO A 205 -16.71 9.25 1.90
CA PRO A 205 -15.90 10.32 2.46
C PRO A 205 -14.44 10.20 2.04
N ALA A 206 -13.72 11.33 2.09
CA ALA A 206 -12.28 11.37 1.82
C ALA A 206 -11.51 10.55 2.86
N ILE A 207 -11.83 10.72 4.15
CA ILE A 207 -11.30 9.90 5.26
C ILE A 207 -12.45 9.62 6.22
N CYS A 208 -12.62 8.37 6.67
CA CYS A 208 -13.67 8.02 7.65
C CYS A 208 -13.30 6.81 8.51
N SER A 209 -14.06 6.64 9.60
CA SER A 209 -14.10 5.39 10.38
C SER A 209 -15.40 4.65 10.09
N ARG A 210 -15.27 3.37 9.76
CA ARG A 210 -16.40 2.49 9.45
C ARG A 210 -16.51 1.36 10.47
N SER A 211 -17.75 0.99 10.78
CA SER A 211 -18.03 -0.07 11.75
C SER A 211 -17.70 -1.45 11.18
N LEU A 212 -17.13 -2.29 12.05
CA LEU A 212 -16.89 -3.72 11.80
C LEU A 212 -17.93 -4.60 12.51
N GLU A 213 -18.97 -3.99 13.09
CA GLU A 213 -20.08 -4.72 13.74
C GLU A 213 -20.90 -5.49 12.70
N ASP A 214 -21.30 -6.70 13.06
CA ASP A 214 -22.16 -7.52 12.21
C ASP A 214 -23.53 -6.90 11.92
N GLY A 215 -24.15 -7.37 10.84
CA GLY A 215 -25.50 -6.97 10.45
C GLY A 215 -25.54 -5.62 9.74
N ARG A 216 -26.55 -4.81 10.05
CA ARG A 216 -26.87 -3.60 9.25
C ARG A 216 -25.84 -2.48 9.34
N ARG A 217 -24.95 -2.52 10.33
CA ARG A 217 -23.94 -1.49 10.56
C ARG A 217 -22.60 -1.81 9.92
N LEU A 218 -22.42 -3.01 9.40
CA LEU A 218 -21.16 -3.41 8.76
C LEU A 218 -20.80 -2.41 7.65
N PHE A 219 -19.59 -1.87 7.71
CA PHE A 219 -19.05 -0.82 6.84
C PHE A 219 -19.78 0.53 6.85
N ALA A 220 -20.80 0.73 7.68
CA ALA A 220 -21.42 2.04 7.85
C ALA A 220 -20.44 3.01 8.51
N VAL A 221 -20.48 4.28 8.11
CA VAL A 221 -19.71 5.35 8.77
C VAL A 221 -20.19 5.48 10.21
N ILE A 222 -19.27 5.64 11.14
CA ILE A 222 -19.60 5.74 12.56
C ILE A 222 -20.23 7.10 12.85
N GLU A 223 -21.42 7.07 13.44
CA GLU A 223 -22.21 8.24 13.80
C GLU A 223 -22.48 8.24 15.31
N LYS A 224 -21.91 9.21 16.03
CA LYS A 224 -22.19 9.42 17.46
C LYS A 224 -23.44 10.28 17.66
N SER A 225 -23.65 11.27 16.80
CA SER A 225 -24.83 12.13 16.75
C SER A 225 -24.96 12.77 15.37
N PHE A 226 -26.06 13.49 15.11
CA PHE A 226 -26.26 14.25 13.86
C PHE A 226 -25.12 15.23 13.52
N SER A 227 -24.40 15.72 14.54
CA SER A 227 -23.30 16.68 14.38
C SER A 227 -21.92 16.05 14.57
N ALA A 228 -21.85 14.76 14.91
CA ALA A 228 -20.60 14.05 15.19
C ALA A 228 -20.58 12.74 14.41
N ILE A 229 -20.07 12.85 13.19
CA ILE A 229 -19.89 11.76 12.23
C ILE A 229 -18.39 11.59 12.01
N SER A 230 -17.88 10.37 12.08
CA SER A 230 -16.45 10.05 11.97
C SER A 230 -15.96 10.13 10.53
N ARG A 231 -15.97 11.34 9.94
CA ARG A 231 -15.58 11.57 8.56
C ARG A 231 -14.99 12.96 8.31
N VAL A 232 -14.15 13.04 7.29
CA VAL A 232 -13.63 14.25 6.65
C VAL A 232 -14.00 14.20 5.18
N ASP A 233 -14.57 15.29 4.70
CA ASP A 233 -15.00 15.46 3.31
C ASP A 233 -14.28 16.67 2.71
N ILE A 234 -13.89 16.56 1.44
CA ILE A 234 -13.47 17.71 0.65
C ILE A 234 -14.72 18.48 0.25
N SER A 235 -14.67 19.80 0.37
CA SER A 235 -15.77 20.70 0.00
C SER A 235 -16.30 20.38 -1.39
N SER A 236 -17.63 20.34 -1.53
CA SER A 236 -18.32 19.98 -2.78
C SER A 236 -17.91 20.87 -3.96
N GLN A 237 -17.48 22.10 -3.71
CA GLN A 237 -17.02 23.04 -4.74
C GLN A 237 -15.62 22.68 -5.29
N LEU A 238 -14.84 21.92 -4.52
CA LEU A 238 -13.44 21.60 -4.82
C LEU A 238 -13.22 20.12 -5.14
N ARG A 239 -14.11 19.22 -4.69
CA ARG A 239 -13.93 17.76 -4.74
C ARG A 239 -13.68 17.14 -6.11
N ASP A 240 -14.03 17.84 -7.19
CA ASP A 240 -13.83 17.37 -8.57
C ASP A 240 -12.47 17.78 -9.16
N TYR A 241 -11.81 18.75 -8.54
CA TYR A 241 -10.52 19.29 -8.98
C TYR A 241 -9.40 19.01 -7.99
N TYR A 242 -9.64 19.25 -6.69
CA TYR A 242 -8.70 19.00 -5.62
C TYR A 242 -8.78 17.54 -5.20
N LEU A 243 -8.07 16.70 -5.93
CA LEU A 243 -7.94 15.28 -5.62
C LEU A 243 -6.76 15.04 -4.67
N VAL A 244 -6.94 14.05 -3.80
CA VAL A 244 -5.95 13.61 -2.82
C VAL A 244 -5.69 12.14 -3.06
N ASP A 245 -4.42 11.79 -3.26
CA ASP A 245 -3.96 10.41 -3.31
C ASP A 245 -3.57 9.98 -1.89
N TYR A 246 -4.10 8.86 -1.44
CA TYR A 246 -3.84 8.29 -0.13
C TYR A 246 -2.81 7.18 -0.29
N ILE A 247 -1.65 7.35 0.35
CA ILE A 247 -0.48 6.50 0.12
C ILE A 247 -0.37 5.44 1.22
N TYR A 248 -0.50 5.84 2.48
CA TYR A 248 -0.33 4.94 3.61
C TYR A 248 -1.15 5.38 4.82
N GLY A 249 -1.52 4.44 5.69
CA GLY A 249 -2.29 4.71 6.89
C GLY A 249 -1.87 3.79 8.02
N PHE A 250 -1.76 4.34 9.24
CA PHE A 250 -1.32 3.59 10.41
C PHE A 250 -1.83 4.19 11.71
N HIS A 251 -1.66 3.43 12.79
CA HIS A 251 -1.98 3.84 14.14
C HIS A 251 -0.71 3.81 15.01
N SER A 252 -0.49 4.85 15.81
CA SER A 252 0.52 4.86 16.89
C SER A 252 0.02 5.72 18.06
N GLY A 253 0.26 5.25 19.29
CA GLY A 253 -0.19 5.92 20.51
C GLY A 253 -1.71 6.11 20.58
N ASP A 254 -2.16 7.35 20.69
CA ASP A 254 -3.58 7.75 20.74
C ASP A 254 -4.09 8.33 19.41
N TYR A 255 -3.33 8.14 18.33
CA TYR A 255 -3.61 8.76 17.03
C TYR A 255 -3.61 7.75 15.89
N VAL A 256 -4.41 8.08 14.87
CA VAL A 256 -4.33 7.50 13.53
C VAL A 256 -3.80 8.53 12.56
N TYR A 257 -3.02 8.05 11.59
CA TYR A 257 -2.35 8.88 10.61
C TYR A 257 -2.70 8.43 9.19
N PHE A 258 -2.76 9.41 8.28
CA PHE A 258 -2.93 9.17 6.85
C PHE A 258 -1.88 9.98 6.10
N ALA A 259 -0.99 9.31 5.40
CA ALA A 259 -0.02 9.95 4.52
C ALA A 259 -0.66 10.19 3.15
N THR A 260 -0.65 11.44 2.70
CA THR A 260 -1.33 11.85 1.48
C THR A 260 -0.38 12.55 0.53
N LEU A 261 -0.68 12.44 -0.76
CA LEU A 261 -0.09 13.23 -1.82
C LEU A 261 -1.20 14.05 -2.46
N GLN A 262 -1.07 15.38 -2.41
CA GLN A 262 -2.08 16.29 -2.92
C GLN A 262 -1.46 17.53 -3.55
N ARG A 263 -2.26 18.30 -4.29
CA ARG A 263 -1.81 19.59 -4.80
C ARG A 263 -1.46 20.51 -3.64
N ARG A 264 -0.38 21.27 -3.79
CA ARG A 264 0.10 22.21 -2.77
C ARG A 264 -0.91 23.31 -2.46
N SER A 265 -1.68 23.71 -3.45
CA SER A 265 -2.79 24.66 -3.30
C SER A 265 -4.08 24.08 -3.86
N HIS A 266 -5.20 24.37 -3.19
CA HIS A 266 -6.54 24.08 -3.68
C HIS A 266 -7.00 25.10 -4.75
N LEU A 267 -6.30 26.24 -4.87
CA LEU A 267 -6.60 27.30 -5.82
C LEU A 267 -6.04 26.95 -7.20
N ARG A 268 -6.90 26.99 -8.22
CA ARG A 268 -6.52 26.71 -9.61
C ARG A 268 -5.43 27.64 -10.15
N SER A 269 -5.42 28.90 -9.71
CA SER A 269 -4.42 29.89 -10.12
C SER A 269 -3.00 29.58 -9.61
N LEU A 270 -2.87 28.68 -8.63
CA LEU A 270 -1.59 28.27 -8.03
C LEU A 270 -1.26 26.81 -8.36
N GLU A 271 -1.80 26.27 -9.46
CA GLU A 271 -1.51 24.92 -9.94
C GLU A 271 -0.02 24.67 -10.19
N GLU A 272 0.71 25.70 -10.60
CA GLU A 272 2.17 25.66 -10.81
C GLU A 272 2.98 25.46 -9.52
N TRP A 273 2.35 25.52 -8.34
CA TRP A 273 3.03 25.17 -7.09
C TRP A 273 3.25 23.66 -6.94
N GLY A 274 2.64 22.86 -7.80
CA GLY A 274 2.85 21.42 -7.88
C GLY A 274 2.21 20.64 -6.73
N TYR A 275 2.82 19.49 -6.42
CA TYR A 275 2.33 18.53 -5.43
C TYR A 275 3.16 18.57 -4.15
N ILE A 276 2.53 18.17 -3.06
CA ILE A 276 3.13 18.11 -1.73
C ILE A 276 2.66 16.86 -1.01
N SER A 277 3.56 16.25 -0.25
CA SER A 277 3.24 15.17 0.67
C SER A 277 2.79 15.74 2.01
N ARG A 278 1.73 15.19 2.59
CA ARG A 278 1.21 15.59 3.89
C ARG A 278 0.98 14.39 4.78
N LEU A 279 0.91 14.66 6.07
CA LEU A 279 0.51 13.70 7.09
C LEU A 279 -0.70 14.28 7.81
N ALA A 280 -1.84 13.61 7.69
CA ALA A 280 -3.04 13.88 8.46
C ALA A 280 -3.04 13.06 9.75
N ARG A 281 -3.61 13.60 10.83
CA ARG A 281 -3.70 12.98 12.15
C ARG A 281 -5.09 13.18 12.76
N VAL A 282 -5.64 12.13 13.38
CA VAL A 282 -6.90 12.16 14.15
C VAL A 282 -6.75 11.35 15.44
N CYS A 283 -7.39 11.78 16.52
CA CYS A 283 -7.40 11.02 17.78
C CYS A 283 -8.30 9.78 17.68
N VAL A 284 -7.87 8.66 18.25
CA VAL A 284 -8.67 7.42 18.28
C VAL A 284 -9.95 7.54 19.13
N SER A 285 -10.00 8.52 20.04
CA SER A 285 -11.16 8.81 20.89
C SER A 285 -12.18 9.74 20.24
N ASP A 286 -11.85 10.36 19.11
CA ASP A 286 -12.67 11.38 18.46
C ASP A 286 -13.61 10.81 17.40
N ALA A 287 -14.86 10.57 17.80
CA ALA A 287 -15.91 10.08 16.90
C ALA A 287 -16.46 11.15 15.94
N GLY A 288 -16.06 12.42 16.07
CA GLY A 288 -16.51 13.52 15.22
C GLY A 288 -15.46 14.03 14.23
N TYR A 289 -14.22 13.52 14.32
CA TYR A 289 -13.06 13.98 13.53
C TYR A 289 -12.85 15.51 13.67
N ASN A 290 -13.19 16.05 14.85
CA ASN A 290 -12.94 17.42 15.23
C ASN A 290 -11.46 17.69 15.54
N SER A 291 -10.65 16.66 15.81
CA SER A 291 -9.21 16.74 16.06
C SER A 291 -8.38 16.57 14.78
N TYR A 292 -8.98 16.75 13.60
CA TYR A 292 -8.32 16.50 12.32
C TYR A 292 -7.28 17.57 12.01
N VAL A 293 -6.00 17.19 11.98
CA VAL A 293 -4.90 18.11 11.68
C VAL A 293 -4.07 17.55 10.55
N GLU A 294 -3.66 18.40 9.61
CA GLU A 294 -2.69 18.05 8.57
C GLU A 294 -1.43 18.87 8.70
N THR A 295 -0.28 18.28 8.42
CA THR A 295 0.96 19.03 8.24
C THR A 295 1.77 18.49 7.06
N THR A 296 2.62 19.31 6.48
CA THR A 296 3.50 18.93 5.37
C THR A 296 4.55 17.93 5.84
N LEU A 297 4.73 16.84 5.10
CA LEU A 297 5.83 15.89 5.29
C LEU A 297 6.92 16.19 4.25
N GLN A 298 8.08 16.67 4.70
CA GLN A 298 9.13 17.19 3.83
C GLN A 298 10.40 16.34 3.93
N CYS A 299 10.81 15.77 2.80
CA CYS A 299 12.08 15.06 2.65
C CYS A 299 13.04 15.95 1.84
N LEU A 300 13.91 16.70 2.54
CA LEU A 300 14.75 17.74 1.92
C LEU A 300 16.19 17.24 1.77
N GLY A 301 16.68 17.17 0.54
CA GLY A 301 18.07 16.84 0.24
C GLY A 301 19.06 17.88 0.76
N PRO A 302 20.32 17.49 1.03
CA PRO A 302 21.36 18.42 1.47
C PRO A 302 21.69 19.51 0.43
N ASP A 303 21.37 19.27 -0.85
CA ASP A 303 21.47 20.24 -1.95
C ASP A 303 20.25 21.19 -2.03
N GLY A 304 19.30 21.09 -1.09
CA GLY A 304 18.05 21.85 -1.08
C GLY A 304 16.97 21.27 -1.99
N ARG A 305 17.18 20.09 -2.58
CA ARG A 305 16.18 19.43 -3.43
C ARG A 305 15.03 18.87 -2.59
N ASP A 306 13.81 19.22 -2.95
CA ASP A 306 12.61 18.69 -2.31
C ASP A 306 12.18 17.37 -2.97
N TYR A 307 12.26 16.27 -2.23
CA TYR A 307 11.67 15.00 -2.63
C TYR A 307 10.21 14.99 -2.18
N ASN A 308 9.38 15.74 -2.91
CA ASN A 308 8.02 16.11 -2.52
C ASN A 308 6.96 15.02 -2.76
N LEU A 309 7.26 13.97 -3.52
CA LEU A 309 6.31 12.91 -3.89
C LEU A 309 6.53 11.64 -3.07
N LEU A 310 5.80 11.46 -1.96
CA LEU A 310 5.77 10.19 -1.24
C LEU A 310 5.24 9.09 -2.16
N GLN A 311 6.00 8.00 -2.30
CA GLN A 311 5.62 6.83 -3.10
C GLN A 311 5.03 5.72 -2.24
N ASP A 312 5.61 5.48 -1.06
CA ASP A 312 5.15 4.51 -0.07
C ASP A 312 5.77 4.82 1.30
N ALA A 313 5.18 4.30 2.38
CA ALA A 313 5.69 4.46 3.73
C ALA A 313 5.41 3.22 4.60
N HIS A 314 6.25 3.01 5.61
CA HIS A 314 6.07 1.93 6.57
C HIS A 314 6.34 2.42 7.99
N LEU A 315 5.47 2.01 8.93
CA LEU A 315 5.67 2.26 10.36
C LEU A 315 6.50 1.13 10.95
N VAL A 316 7.65 1.48 11.52
CA VAL A 316 8.51 0.56 12.26
C VAL A 316 8.31 0.80 13.74
N ARG A 317 7.89 -0.25 14.46
CA ARG A 317 7.87 -0.21 15.92
C ARG A 317 9.29 -0.38 16.43
N ALA A 318 9.81 0.64 17.09
CA ALA A 318 11.20 0.71 17.52
C ALA A 318 11.30 1.35 18.91
N GLU A 319 12.37 1.02 19.62
CA GLU A 319 12.74 1.65 20.89
C GLU A 319 13.90 2.63 20.62
N PRO A 320 13.87 3.88 21.13
CA PRO A 320 12.95 4.42 22.14
C PRO A 320 11.63 5.02 21.60
N ALA A 321 11.47 5.14 20.28
CA ALA A 321 10.26 5.69 19.65
C ALA A 321 10.01 5.05 18.28
N ASP A 322 8.74 4.92 17.91
CA ASP A 322 8.32 4.46 16.58
C ASP A 322 8.91 5.35 15.47
N LEU A 323 9.22 4.74 14.33
CA LEU A 323 9.79 5.41 13.18
C LEU A 323 8.89 5.26 11.96
N LEU A 324 8.61 6.34 11.25
CA LEU A 324 8.00 6.31 9.93
C LEU A 324 9.10 6.36 8.87
N VAL A 325 9.26 5.28 8.10
CA VAL A 325 10.18 5.23 6.96
C VAL A 325 9.39 5.50 5.70
N GLY A 326 9.74 6.56 4.96
CA GLY A 326 9.08 6.93 3.71
C GLY A 326 10.05 6.91 2.54
N VAL A 327 9.59 6.41 1.39
CA VAL A 327 10.29 6.50 0.11
C VAL A 327 9.67 7.60 -0.73
N PHE A 328 10.50 8.57 -1.11
CA PHE A 328 10.07 9.77 -1.83
C PHE A 328 10.73 9.85 -3.19
N ALA A 329 10.05 10.47 -4.13
CA ALA A 329 10.58 10.88 -5.42
C ALA A 329 10.56 12.40 -5.55
N ALA A 330 11.53 12.96 -6.26
CA ALA A 330 11.48 14.36 -6.67
C ALA A 330 10.55 14.51 -7.88
N SER A 331 9.66 15.50 -7.86
CA SER A 331 8.75 15.74 -8.97
C SER A 331 9.47 16.15 -10.25
N ARG A 332 8.92 15.72 -11.38
CA ARG A 332 9.24 16.29 -12.68
C ARG A 332 8.38 17.54 -12.87
N ASP A 333 9.02 18.69 -12.76
CA ASP A 333 8.37 20.00 -12.83
C ASP A 333 7.25 20.10 -11.76
N HIS A 334 6.07 20.59 -12.15
CA HIS A 334 4.90 20.77 -11.27
C HIS A 334 3.95 19.55 -11.25
N THR A 335 4.38 18.39 -11.76
CA THR A 335 3.52 17.20 -11.91
C THR A 335 3.73 16.18 -10.79
N ALA A 336 2.77 15.27 -10.62
CA ALA A 336 2.90 14.11 -9.72
C ALA A 336 3.79 12.98 -10.31
N ARG A 337 4.54 13.24 -11.39
CA ARG A 337 5.42 12.24 -12.01
C ARG A 337 6.82 12.34 -11.42
N SER A 338 7.44 11.18 -11.15
CA SER A 338 8.83 11.13 -10.70
C SER A 338 9.80 11.63 -11.78
N SER A 339 10.85 12.34 -11.35
CA SER A 339 11.98 12.75 -12.17
C SER A 339 13.04 11.65 -12.38
N GLY A 340 12.87 10.46 -11.78
CA GLY A 340 13.88 9.40 -11.74
C GLY A 340 14.82 9.47 -10.53
N ARG A 341 14.68 10.52 -9.72
CA ARG A 341 15.43 10.73 -8.48
C ARG A 341 14.57 10.41 -7.28
N SER A 342 15.13 9.67 -6.33
CA SER A 342 14.42 9.24 -5.12
C SER A 342 15.28 9.35 -3.88
N ALA A 343 14.62 9.31 -2.73
CA ALA A 343 15.26 9.38 -1.44
C ALA A 343 14.47 8.57 -0.40
N VAL A 344 15.18 8.11 0.63
CA VAL A 344 14.58 7.50 1.81
C VAL A 344 14.70 8.48 2.96
N CYS A 345 13.58 8.87 3.56
CA CYS A 345 13.56 9.71 4.75
C CYS A 345 12.95 8.94 5.92
N VAL A 346 13.48 9.17 7.11
CA VAL A 346 13.01 8.57 8.35
C VAL A 346 12.52 9.68 9.26
N PHE A 347 11.34 9.50 9.85
CA PHE A 347 10.72 10.45 10.76
C PHE A 347 10.46 9.76 12.09
N SER A 348 11.05 10.25 13.17
CA SER A 348 10.69 9.82 14.52
C SER A 348 9.27 10.28 14.83
N LEU A 349 8.41 9.37 15.29
CA LEU A 349 7.05 9.74 15.68
C LEU A 349 7.05 10.73 16.86
N ALA A 350 8.09 10.76 17.68
CA ALA A 350 8.24 11.78 18.72
C ALA A 350 8.35 13.20 18.12
N ASP A 351 9.16 13.37 17.05
CA ASP A 351 9.34 14.66 16.37
C ASP A 351 8.10 15.05 15.56
N VAL A 352 7.44 14.05 14.95
CA VAL A 352 6.15 14.22 14.27
C VAL A 352 5.11 14.80 15.25
N GLU A 353 4.97 14.19 16.43
CA GLU A 353 4.02 14.63 17.44
C GLU A 353 4.36 15.99 18.03
N GLN A 354 5.65 16.26 18.25
CA GLN A 354 6.11 17.59 18.64
C GLN A 354 5.70 18.64 17.60
N ARG A 355 5.90 18.37 16.30
CA ARG A 355 5.56 19.32 15.24
C ARG A 355 4.05 19.54 15.08
N PHE A 356 3.23 18.52 15.30
CA PHE A 356 1.78 18.72 15.38
C PHE A 356 1.40 19.62 16.57
N THR A 357 1.99 19.35 17.74
CA THR A 357 1.75 20.13 18.96
C THR A 357 2.14 21.59 18.78
N GLU A 358 3.31 21.86 18.20
CA GLU A 358 3.77 23.21 17.85
C GLU A 358 2.77 23.95 16.93
N ASN A 359 2.31 23.31 15.84
CA ASN A 359 1.33 23.90 14.93
C ASN A 359 0.01 24.24 15.63
N ILE A 360 -0.47 23.37 16.52
CA ILE A 360 -1.68 23.60 17.30
C ILE A 360 -1.49 24.79 18.24
N HIS A 361 -0.37 24.88 18.96
CA HIS A 361 -0.08 26.02 19.84
C HIS A 361 0.02 27.34 19.08
N LEU A 362 0.61 27.35 17.87
CA LEU A 362 0.66 28.55 17.01
C LEU A 362 -0.72 29.06 16.62
N CYS A 363 -1.68 28.15 16.47
CA CYS A 363 -3.07 28.52 16.24
C CYS A 363 -3.66 29.15 17.52
N TYR A 364 -3.62 28.44 18.64
CA TYR A 364 -4.26 28.89 19.89
C TYR A 364 -3.64 30.13 20.53
N ASN A 365 -2.35 30.39 20.31
CA ASN A 365 -1.69 31.61 20.81
C ASN A 365 -1.88 32.81 19.87
N GLY A 366 -2.58 32.65 18.75
CA GLY A 366 -2.85 33.72 17.78
C GLY A 366 -1.68 34.08 16.85
N SER A 367 -0.59 33.31 16.85
CA SER A 367 0.55 33.53 15.93
C SER A 367 0.15 33.27 14.48
N VAL A 368 -0.79 32.36 14.25
CA VAL A 368 -1.39 32.09 12.93
C VAL A 368 -2.87 32.47 12.98
N PRO A 369 -3.34 33.39 12.12
CA PRO A 369 -4.69 33.93 12.22
C PRO A 369 -5.78 33.04 11.59
N SER A 370 -5.39 32.04 10.79
CA SER A 370 -6.29 31.15 10.06
C SER A 370 -5.94 29.70 10.30
N ARG A 371 -6.96 28.84 10.29
CA ARG A 371 -6.77 27.38 10.33
C ARG A 371 -6.35 26.78 8.98
N ASP A 372 -6.40 27.56 7.90
CA ASP A 372 -5.97 27.19 6.54
C ASP A 372 -6.58 25.87 6.01
N MET A 373 -7.82 25.58 6.41
CA MET A 373 -8.58 24.36 6.08
C MET A 373 -9.67 24.62 5.04
N ASP A 374 -9.43 25.51 4.07
CA ASP A 374 -10.41 25.96 3.08
C ASP A 374 -11.12 24.83 2.32
N TYR A 375 -10.39 23.76 2.01
CA TYR A 375 -10.90 22.62 1.24
C TYR A 375 -11.67 21.59 2.08
N ILE A 376 -11.68 21.68 3.41
CA ILE A 376 -12.40 20.75 4.30
C ILE A 376 -13.44 21.46 5.17
N ALA A 377 -13.05 22.54 5.86
CA ALA A 377 -13.86 23.23 6.85
C ALA A 377 -14.04 24.74 6.56
N GLY A 378 -13.45 25.24 5.48
CA GLY A 378 -13.40 26.66 5.14
C GLY A 378 -12.31 27.42 5.91
N SER A 379 -12.02 28.65 5.47
CA SER A 379 -11.17 29.60 6.21
C SER A 379 -11.91 30.12 7.43
N ILE A 380 -11.73 29.43 8.55
CA ILE A 380 -12.13 29.97 9.85
C ILE A 380 -11.04 30.94 10.28
N GLN A 381 -11.30 32.24 10.11
CA GLN A 381 -10.47 33.33 10.63
C GLN A 381 -10.70 33.48 12.14
N ALA A 382 -10.28 32.47 12.89
CA ALA A 382 -10.05 32.46 14.33
C ALA A 382 -9.74 31.04 14.78
N CYS A 383 -8.57 30.85 15.36
CA CYS A 383 -8.34 29.71 16.22
C CYS A 383 -9.27 29.83 17.45
N PRO A 384 -9.82 28.71 17.97
CA PRO A 384 -10.69 28.79 19.14
C PRO A 384 -9.91 29.41 20.30
N GLU A 385 -10.56 30.20 21.15
CA GLU A 385 -9.95 30.55 22.44
C GLU A 385 -9.72 29.24 23.23
N PRO A 386 -8.57 29.06 23.92
CA PRO A 386 -8.32 27.90 24.77
C PRO A 386 -9.51 27.66 25.72
N GLY A 387 -10.01 26.42 25.76
CA GLY A 387 -11.37 26.08 26.15
C GLY A 387 -11.97 26.79 27.38
N VAL A 388 -13.11 27.44 27.17
CA VAL A 388 -14.10 27.80 28.21
C VAL A 388 -14.89 26.56 28.69
N ARG A 389 -14.67 25.38 28.09
CA ARG A 389 -15.31 24.11 28.46
C ARG A 389 -14.46 23.21 29.37
N GLU A 390 -13.71 23.82 30.29
CA GLU A 390 -13.40 23.32 31.64
C GLU A 390 -12.58 24.38 32.40
N ALA A 391 -12.96 25.65 32.23
CA ALA A 391 -12.25 26.78 32.83
C ALA A 391 -12.14 26.68 34.36
N ILE A 392 -12.98 25.88 35.02
CA ILE A 392 -12.89 25.66 36.47
C ILE A 392 -11.78 24.68 36.85
N LEU A 393 -11.50 23.64 36.04
CA LEU A 393 -10.43 22.68 36.36
C LEU A 393 -9.07 23.17 35.84
N SER A 394 -9.04 23.80 34.66
CA SER A 394 -7.84 24.45 34.12
C SER A 394 -7.39 25.62 35.00
N ALA A 395 -8.30 26.46 35.53
CA ALA A 395 -7.91 27.55 36.43
C ALA A 395 -7.39 27.08 37.79
N LEU A 396 -7.73 25.88 38.25
CA LEU A 396 -7.19 25.32 39.50
C LEU A 396 -5.74 24.82 39.37
N ILE A 397 -5.27 24.57 38.13
CA ILE A 397 -3.95 24.00 37.85
C ILE A 397 -3.01 25.04 37.18
N SER A 398 -3.54 26.17 36.69
CA SER A 398 -2.78 27.12 35.88
C SER A 398 -2.35 28.36 36.67
N SER A 399 -1.17 28.30 37.28
CA SER A 399 -0.30 29.47 37.35
C SER A 399 0.69 29.39 36.18
N GLN A 400 0.49 30.24 35.16
CA GLN A 400 1.30 30.46 33.94
C GLN A 400 0.86 29.73 32.65
N GLY A 401 0.39 30.52 31.67
CA GLY A 401 0.44 30.21 30.23
C GLY A 401 -0.66 29.30 29.67
N GLY A 402 -1.27 29.71 28.55
CA GLY A 402 -2.32 28.96 27.82
C GLY A 402 -1.81 27.69 27.13
N ASN A 403 -1.40 26.70 27.90
CA ASN A 403 -0.94 25.41 27.41
C ASN A 403 -2.12 24.43 27.30
N ILE A 404 -2.40 23.95 26.08
CA ILE A 404 -3.35 22.85 25.84
C ILE A 404 -2.61 21.54 26.10
N PHE A 405 -2.93 20.89 27.21
CA PHE A 405 -2.27 19.65 27.62
C PHE A 405 -2.89 18.39 27.00
N ASN A 406 -4.13 18.47 26.51
CA ASN A 406 -4.83 17.35 25.87
C ASN A 406 -5.60 17.81 24.62
N PHE A 407 -4.99 17.61 23.45
CA PHE A 407 -5.57 17.99 22.17
C PHE A 407 -6.83 17.17 21.80
N CYS A 408 -6.93 15.91 22.22
CA CYS A 408 -8.06 15.05 21.84
C CYS A 408 -9.39 15.44 22.48
N GLY A 409 -9.38 16.34 23.48
CA GLY A 409 -10.58 16.95 24.06
C GLY A 409 -11.05 18.22 23.33
N GLU A 410 -10.23 18.74 22.42
CA GLU A 410 -10.47 20.01 21.73
C GLU A 410 -11.13 19.81 20.35
N SER A 411 -11.83 20.84 19.89
CA SER A 411 -12.50 20.83 18.59
C SER A 411 -11.78 21.74 17.59
N LEU A 412 -10.68 21.25 17.03
CA LEU A 412 -9.83 21.98 16.09
C LEU A 412 -9.49 21.16 14.84
N LYS A 413 -10.02 21.61 13.69
CA LYS A 413 -9.50 21.24 12.37
C LYS A 413 -8.46 22.25 11.92
N LEU A 414 -7.23 21.82 11.63
CA LEU A 414 -6.10 22.71 11.35
C LEU A 414 -5.20 22.17 10.25
N ASN A 415 -4.82 23.04 9.33
CA ASN A 415 -3.71 22.84 8.40
C ASN A 415 -2.48 23.56 8.97
N GLY A 416 -1.51 22.78 9.43
CA GLY A 416 -0.29 23.25 10.07
C GLY A 416 0.63 23.95 9.08
N SER A 417 1.16 25.10 9.47
CA SER A 417 2.07 25.93 8.68
C SER A 417 3.52 25.46 8.75
N LEU A 418 3.93 24.81 9.85
CA LEU A 418 5.28 24.29 10.04
C LEU A 418 5.38 22.83 9.54
N PRO A 419 6.25 22.53 8.55
CA PRO A 419 6.42 21.18 8.03
C PRO A 419 7.12 20.26 9.03
N ILE A 420 6.92 18.95 8.90
CA ILE A 420 7.78 17.92 9.47
C ILE A 420 8.91 17.67 8.48
N THR A 421 10.11 18.18 8.77
CA THR A 421 11.26 18.08 7.87
C THR A 421 12.21 16.99 8.34
N SER A 422 12.61 16.12 7.41
CA SER A 422 13.69 15.15 7.60
C SER A 422 14.68 15.22 6.43
N PHE A 423 15.94 14.90 6.71
CA PHE A 423 16.98 14.78 5.70
C PHE A 423 17.07 13.31 5.26
N PRO A 424 17.29 13.05 3.96
CA PRO A 424 17.32 11.69 3.47
C PRO A 424 18.54 10.95 4.00
N VAL A 425 18.32 9.73 4.49
CA VAL A 425 19.39 8.84 4.96
C VAL A 425 20.16 8.24 3.77
N ILE A 426 19.49 8.08 2.63
CA ILE A 426 20.09 7.66 1.35
C ILE A 426 19.32 8.27 0.18
N THR A 427 20.03 8.57 -0.92
CA THR A 427 19.46 9.12 -2.16
C THR A 427 19.88 8.33 -3.39
N TYR A 428 19.06 8.37 -4.42
CA TYR A 428 19.28 7.70 -5.70
C TYR A 428 19.00 8.66 -6.86
N GLU A 429 19.97 8.81 -7.77
CA GLU A 429 19.85 9.77 -8.89
C GLU A 429 19.13 9.20 -10.13
N ASN A 430 19.15 7.88 -10.33
CA ASN A 430 18.59 7.23 -11.52
C ASN A 430 17.71 6.01 -11.17
N VAL A 431 17.11 6.01 -9.98
CA VAL A 431 16.25 4.93 -9.50
C VAL A 431 14.98 5.55 -8.93
N THR A 432 13.83 5.13 -9.44
CA THR A 432 12.54 5.44 -8.83
C THR A 432 12.17 4.35 -7.84
N LEU A 433 12.15 4.69 -6.55
CA LEU A 433 11.65 3.80 -5.49
C LEU A 433 10.12 3.74 -5.59
N SER A 434 9.52 2.59 -5.25
CA SER A 434 8.08 2.36 -5.39
C SER A 434 7.41 1.81 -4.14
N SER A 435 8.15 1.10 -3.29
CA SER A 435 7.58 0.52 -2.07
C SER A 435 8.62 0.36 -0.97
N VAL A 436 8.16 0.25 0.28
CA VAL A 436 9.03 0.03 1.44
C VAL A 436 8.35 -0.82 2.50
N VAL A 437 9.11 -1.77 3.06
CA VAL A 437 8.80 -2.44 4.33
C VAL A 437 10.07 -2.43 5.16
N ALA A 438 9.96 -2.24 6.47
CA ALA A 438 11.13 -2.14 7.33
C ALA A 438 10.89 -2.84 8.66
N THR A 439 11.97 -3.37 9.25
CA THR A 439 11.93 -4.02 10.56
C THR A 439 13.14 -3.63 11.41
N THR A 440 13.05 -3.91 12.71
CA THR A 440 14.14 -3.81 13.65
C THR A 440 14.72 -5.18 13.96
N THR A 441 16.01 -5.32 13.76
CA THR A 441 16.80 -6.37 14.42
C THR A 441 17.10 -5.95 15.86
N SER A 442 17.84 -6.78 16.61
CA SER A 442 18.22 -6.45 18.00
C SER A 442 18.96 -5.12 18.19
N ARG A 443 19.56 -4.54 17.13
CA ARG A 443 20.34 -3.29 17.21
C ARG A 443 20.19 -2.34 16.02
N HIS A 444 19.58 -2.80 14.93
CA HIS A 444 19.59 -2.09 13.66
C HIS A 444 18.22 -2.11 13.02
N THR A 445 17.84 -0.98 12.40
CA THR A 445 16.67 -0.92 11.53
C THR A 445 17.10 -1.26 10.12
N VAL A 446 16.38 -2.18 9.47
CA VAL A 446 16.64 -2.58 8.08
C VAL A 446 15.39 -2.31 7.25
N ALA A 447 15.57 -1.65 6.12
CA ALA A 447 14.52 -1.39 5.14
C ALA A 447 14.72 -2.25 3.89
N PHE A 448 13.63 -2.82 3.40
CA PHE A 448 13.52 -3.49 2.11
C PHE A 448 12.72 -2.58 1.20
N ILE A 449 13.34 -2.15 0.11
CA ILE A 449 12.84 -1.08 -0.74
C ILE A 449 12.67 -1.60 -2.17
N GLY A 450 11.44 -1.54 -2.66
CA GLY A 450 11.11 -1.89 -4.04
C GLY A 450 11.43 -0.76 -5.00
N THR A 451 11.82 -1.10 -6.22
CA THR A 451 12.02 -0.14 -7.32
C THR A 451 10.98 -0.32 -8.42
N ARG A 452 10.76 0.75 -9.19
CA ARG A 452 9.94 0.68 -10.42
C ARG A 452 10.54 -0.22 -11.51
N SER A 453 11.83 -0.57 -11.40
CA SER A 453 12.53 -1.45 -12.34
C SER A 453 12.54 -2.92 -11.93
N GLY A 454 11.93 -3.29 -10.80
CA GLY A 454 11.76 -4.69 -10.40
C GLY A 454 12.83 -5.24 -9.48
N PHE A 455 13.57 -4.37 -8.80
CA PHE A 455 14.61 -4.72 -7.85
C PHE A 455 14.14 -4.46 -6.42
N LEU A 456 14.63 -5.27 -5.50
CA LEU A 456 14.48 -5.10 -4.07
C LEU A 456 15.85 -4.77 -3.46
N LYS A 457 15.97 -3.56 -2.91
CA LYS A 457 17.18 -3.08 -2.22
C LYS A 457 17.04 -3.33 -0.73
N LYS A 458 18.12 -3.80 -0.09
CA LYS A 458 18.21 -3.97 1.37
C LYS A 458 19.15 -2.91 1.93
N VAL A 459 18.62 -2.08 2.83
CA VAL A 459 19.30 -0.90 3.35
C VAL A 459 19.33 -0.95 4.86
N LEU A 460 20.53 -0.84 5.42
CA LEU A 460 20.72 -0.59 6.84
C LEU A 460 20.44 0.89 7.12
N ILE A 461 19.44 1.16 7.97
CA ILE A 461 19.10 2.52 8.39
C ILE A 461 19.94 2.87 9.61
N ALA A 462 20.82 3.86 9.43
CA ALA A 462 21.68 4.46 10.44
C ALA A 462 21.92 5.94 10.07
N ASP A 463 22.71 6.66 10.87
CA ASP A 463 23.11 8.05 10.56
C ASP A 463 23.76 8.16 9.17
N GLU A 464 24.55 7.14 8.80
CA GLU A 464 25.00 6.88 7.45
C GLU A 464 24.36 5.57 6.96
N ALA A 465 23.26 5.66 6.21
CA ALA A 465 22.60 4.46 5.69
C ALA A 465 23.44 3.79 4.61
N GLU A 466 23.44 2.45 4.61
CA GLU A 466 24.24 1.64 3.68
C GLU A 466 23.34 0.62 2.98
N GLU A 467 23.31 0.66 1.65
CA GLU A 467 22.77 -0.42 0.84
C GLU A 467 23.76 -1.57 0.82
N PHE A 468 23.37 -2.73 1.35
CA PHE A 468 24.26 -3.89 1.46
C PHE A 468 23.91 -5.02 0.48
N GLU A 469 22.71 -5.00 -0.11
CA GLU A 469 22.29 -6.00 -1.09
C GLU A 469 21.19 -5.47 -2.02
N GLU A 470 21.21 -5.90 -3.28
CA GLU A 470 20.15 -5.69 -4.26
C GLU A 470 19.76 -7.04 -4.89
N VAL A 471 18.47 -7.29 -5.01
CA VAL A 471 17.90 -8.54 -5.51
C VAL A 471 16.98 -8.25 -6.69
N ALA A 472 17.22 -8.88 -7.82
CA ALA A 472 16.28 -8.87 -8.95
C ALA A 472 15.06 -9.75 -8.60
N VAL A 473 13.91 -9.14 -8.38
CA VAL A 473 12.66 -9.84 -8.05
C VAL A 473 11.86 -10.10 -9.32
N ASP A 474 11.69 -9.06 -10.14
CA ASP A 474 10.94 -9.12 -11.39
C ASP A 474 11.34 -7.99 -12.37
N GLU A 475 12.49 -8.15 -13.02
CA GLU A 475 13.10 -7.09 -13.84
C GLU A 475 12.14 -6.49 -14.88
N GLY A 476 12.15 -5.16 -14.96
CA GLY A 476 11.32 -4.38 -15.88
C GLY A 476 9.92 -4.07 -15.34
N ASN A 477 9.54 -4.59 -14.17
CA ASN A 477 8.20 -4.40 -13.60
C ASN A 477 8.26 -3.78 -12.21
N PRO A 478 7.39 -2.82 -11.89
CA PRO A 478 7.46 -2.15 -10.59
C PRO A 478 7.12 -3.12 -9.46
N ILE A 479 7.90 -3.05 -8.38
CA ILE A 479 7.50 -3.68 -7.13
C ILE A 479 6.38 -2.84 -6.53
N LEU A 480 5.22 -3.46 -6.34
CA LEU A 480 4.01 -2.81 -5.87
C LEU A 480 4.15 -2.40 -4.39
N PRO A 481 3.37 -1.39 -3.96
CA PRO A 481 3.04 -1.19 -2.55
C PRO A 481 2.41 -2.47 -1.94
N ASP A 482 2.39 -2.60 -0.62
CA ASP A 482 2.02 -3.83 0.12
C ASP A 482 3.13 -4.92 0.15
N MET A 483 4.38 -4.52 0.38
CA MET A 483 5.39 -5.48 0.81
C MET A 483 5.18 -5.86 2.28
N HIS A 484 5.31 -7.14 2.59
CA HIS A 484 5.09 -7.65 3.94
C HIS A 484 6.23 -8.56 4.36
N LEU A 485 6.58 -8.51 5.64
CA LEU A 485 7.44 -9.51 6.27
C LEU A 485 6.60 -10.73 6.64
N ASP A 486 7.19 -11.93 6.57
CA ASP A 486 6.56 -13.11 7.15
C ASP A 486 6.51 -13.00 8.68
N PRO A 487 5.62 -13.74 9.38
CA PRO A 487 5.49 -13.64 10.84
C PRO A 487 6.77 -13.94 11.62
N SER A 488 7.75 -14.60 10.98
CA SER A 488 9.06 -14.90 11.57
C SER A 488 10.15 -13.91 11.18
N GLU A 489 9.81 -12.90 10.37
CA GLU A 489 10.68 -11.89 9.77
C GLU A 489 11.92 -12.46 9.04
N ASN A 490 11.81 -13.68 8.53
CA ASN A 490 12.88 -14.33 7.77
C ASN A 490 12.74 -14.12 6.25
N HIS A 491 11.55 -13.72 5.81
CA HIS A 491 11.26 -13.48 4.41
C HIS A 491 10.43 -12.21 4.21
N VAL A 492 10.65 -11.58 3.06
CA VAL A 492 9.83 -10.50 2.52
C VAL A 492 8.99 -11.07 1.38
N TYR A 493 7.69 -10.83 1.41
CA TYR A 493 6.81 -11.03 0.29
C TYR A 493 6.73 -9.72 -0.50
N ALA A 494 7.08 -9.79 -1.77
CA ALA A 494 7.03 -8.68 -2.70
C ALA A 494 6.19 -9.08 -3.92
N ALA A 495 5.34 -8.17 -4.38
CA ALA A 495 4.52 -8.36 -5.56
C ALA A 495 4.93 -7.39 -6.67
N SER A 496 4.84 -7.86 -7.91
CA SER A 496 4.79 -7.06 -9.14
C SER A 496 3.40 -7.25 -9.78
N PRO A 497 3.06 -6.57 -10.89
CA PRO A 497 1.76 -6.72 -11.54
C PRO A 497 1.35 -8.16 -11.87
N TYR A 498 2.30 -9.07 -12.10
CA TYR A 498 2.00 -10.45 -12.48
C TYR A 498 2.69 -11.52 -11.63
N LYS A 499 3.52 -11.14 -10.65
CA LYS A 499 4.32 -12.09 -9.89
C LYS A 499 4.32 -11.77 -8.40
N ILE A 500 4.22 -12.80 -7.57
CA ILE A 500 4.45 -12.71 -6.13
C ILE A 500 5.72 -13.49 -5.83
N SER A 501 6.63 -12.92 -5.06
CA SER A 501 7.93 -13.51 -4.73
C SER A 501 8.17 -13.50 -3.23
N LYS A 502 8.67 -14.63 -2.72
CA LYS A 502 9.15 -14.78 -1.34
C LYS A 502 10.67 -14.67 -1.36
N VAL A 503 11.19 -13.63 -0.74
CA VAL A 503 12.60 -13.25 -0.75
C VAL A 503 13.19 -13.43 0.64
N ARG A 504 14.31 -14.13 0.78
CA ARG A 504 15.00 -14.25 2.07
C ARG A 504 15.54 -12.90 2.51
N VAL A 505 15.38 -12.63 3.80
CA VAL A 505 15.95 -11.45 4.46
C VAL A 505 17.49 -11.53 4.47
N GLU A 506 18.05 -12.71 4.73
CA GLU A 506 19.49 -12.94 4.78
C GLU A 506 19.91 -14.22 4.05
N GLN A 507 21.19 -14.27 3.66
CA GLN A 507 21.86 -15.47 3.12
C GLN A 507 23.33 -15.52 3.58
N CYS A 508 23.56 -15.52 4.88
CA CYS A 508 24.90 -15.51 5.47
C CYS A 508 25.69 -16.78 5.16
N SER A 509 25.01 -17.90 4.89
CA SER A 509 25.63 -19.17 4.48
C SER A 509 26.36 -19.10 3.14
N ARG A 510 26.19 -18.03 2.36
CA ARG A 510 26.92 -17.83 1.09
C ARG A 510 28.39 -17.44 1.29
N TYR A 511 28.77 -17.04 2.50
CA TYR A 511 30.13 -16.62 2.83
C TYR A 511 30.90 -17.80 3.41
N ASP A 512 31.87 -18.31 2.66
CA ASP A 512 32.71 -19.45 3.09
C ASP A 512 33.90 -19.04 3.98
N ALA A 513 34.09 -17.73 4.19
CA ALA A 513 35.19 -17.20 4.98
C ALA A 513 34.78 -15.99 5.82
N CYS A 514 35.37 -15.91 7.02
CA CYS A 514 35.12 -14.84 8.00
C CYS A 514 35.33 -13.44 7.43
N ASP A 515 36.40 -13.25 6.65
CA ASP A 515 36.69 -11.96 6.03
C ASP A 515 35.64 -11.54 5.01
N GLN A 516 35.12 -12.50 4.23
CA GLN A 516 34.02 -12.25 3.28
C GLN A 516 32.72 -11.90 4.01
N CYS A 517 32.37 -12.66 5.05
CA CYS A 517 31.17 -12.44 5.86
C CYS A 517 31.18 -11.04 6.50
N LEU A 518 32.28 -10.65 7.14
CA LEU A 518 32.37 -9.37 7.85
C LEU A 518 32.49 -8.17 6.88
N ARG A 519 33.14 -8.34 5.73
CA ARG A 519 33.23 -7.29 4.71
C ARG A 519 31.91 -7.02 3.99
N ALA A 520 30.98 -7.97 4.02
CA ALA A 520 29.66 -7.77 3.46
C ALA A 520 28.83 -6.72 4.21
N ARG A 521 29.21 -6.40 5.46
CA ARG A 521 28.50 -5.43 6.31
C ARG A 521 26.99 -5.66 6.41
N ASN A 522 26.58 -6.92 6.24
CA ASN A 522 25.19 -7.30 6.35
C ASN A 522 24.83 -7.40 7.84
N PRO A 523 23.85 -6.61 8.35
CA PRO A 523 23.50 -6.57 9.77
C PRO A 523 22.95 -7.90 10.32
N TYR A 524 22.57 -8.83 9.45
CA TYR A 524 22.13 -10.18 9.83
C TYR A 524 23.28 -11.19 9.96
N CYS A 525 24.46 -10.89 9.38
CA CYS A 525 25.55 -11.86 9.27
C CYS A 525 26.65 -11.64 10.31
N GLY A 526 26.99 -12.72 11.00
CA GLY A 526 28.16 -12.83 11.87
C GLY A 526 28.91 -14.13 11.59
N TRP A 527 30.16 -14.23 12.05
CA TRP A 527 30.99 -15.42 11.86
C TRP A 527 31.10 -16.25 13.14
N CYS A 528 30.66 -17.51 13.10
CA CYS A 528 30.86 -18.46 14.17
C CYS A 528 32.33 -18.94 14.18
N SER A 529 33.11 -18.58 15.19
CA SER A 529 34.55 -18.91 15.23
C SER A 529 34.86 -20.41 15.47
N LEU A 530 33.90 -21.17 15.98
CA LEU A 530 34.07 -22.57 16.39
C LEU A 530 33.43 -23.58 15.42
N GLU A 531 32.51 -23.14 14.58
CA GLU A 531 31.82 -23.95 13.57
C GLU A 531 32.47 -23.63 12.22
N LYS A 532 33.09 -24.63 11.59
CA LYS A 532 33.75 -24.49 10.29
C LYS A 532 32.87 -25.01 9.18
#